data_AF-A0A522IAI6-F1
#
_entry.id   AF-A0A522IAI6-F1
#
_cell.length_a   1.000
_cell.length_b   1.000
_cell.length_c   1.000
_cell.angle_alpha   90.00
_cell.angle_beta   90.00
_cell.angle_gamma   90.00
#
_symmetry.space_group_name_H-M   'P 1'
#
loop_
_entity.id
_entity.type
_entity.pdbx_description
1 polymer ?
#
loop_
_entity_poly.entity_id
_entity_poly.type
_entity_poly.pdbx_seq_one_letter_code
_entity_poly.pdbx_strand_id
1 'polypeptide(L)'
;MSVRQIESINTDDSAGPKVEVMIAARFDELHAELMRGRSLLVDIGASNVEEYLNRLDLSEGSHEDYACFVVPVEPESKQMKDTIKTINMLADLGVEPERIRVLLNKVELVKSEPRKVTLRRQFGQLFDLHHRKGTFMLNEDALVPKNDVFALAAAAGRTIHDIANDGIDYKAQLAAATTESEKDRLVRLVGLKRKALSIEPVLDQAFNSLMAGVCA
;
A
#
# COMPACT_ATOMS: atom_id res chain seq x y z
N MET A 1 -0.29 -9.36 13.60
CA MET A 1 -0.96 -9.57 12.30
C MET A 1 0.06 -10.16 11.35
N SER A 2 -0.27 -11.22 10.61
CA SER A 2 0.62 -11.81 9.61
C SER A 2 0.27 -11.29 8.21
N VAL A 3 1.28 -11.19 7.35
CA VAL A 3 1.10 -10.77 5.94
C VAL A 3 1.06 -12.01 5.05
N ARG A 4 0.09 -12.07 4.14
CA ARG A 4 -0.05 -13.11 3.12
C ARG A 4 0.08 -12.47 1.75
N GLN A 5 1.13 -12.82 1.01
CA GLN A 5 1.38 -12.29 -0.33
C GLN A 5 0.75 -13.17 -1.41
N ILE A 6 -0.04 -12.56 -2.28
CA ILE A 6 -0.63 -13.17 -3.47
C ILE A 6 0.14 -12.66 -4.68
N GLU A 7 1.08 -13.49 -5.14
CA GLU A 7 1.99 -13.19 -6.23
C GLU A 7 2.06 -14.37 -7.19
N SER A 8 2.21 -14.08 -8.48
CA SER A 8 2.52 -15.09 -9.48
C SER A 8 3.98 -15.55 -9.27
N ILE A 9 4.18 -16.86 -9.15
CA ILE A 9 5.53 -17.43 -9.28
C ILE A 9 5.72 -17.68 -10.77
N ASN A 10 6.55 -16.85 -11.41
CA ASN A 10 7.06 -17.15 -12.75
C ASN A 10 8.01 -18.34 -12.62
N THR A 11 7.46 -19.55 -12.63
CA THR A 11 8.25 -20.76 -12.82
C THR A 11 8.56 -20.82 -14.30
N ASP A 12 9.83 -20.66 -14.67
CA ASP A 12 10.28 -20.78 -16.07
C ASP A 12 9.65 -22.00 -16.74
N ASP A 13 9.21 -21.81 -17.98
CA ASP A 13 8.54 -22.76 -18.86
C ASP A 13 9.17 -24.16 -18.75
N SER A 14 8.46 -25.11 -18.12
CA SER A 14 8.35 -26.54 -18.53
C SER A 14 7.82 -27.49 -17.42
N ALA A 15 7.63 -27.07 -16.17
CA ALA A 15 7.17 -28.02 -15.12
C ALA A 15 6.35 -27.43 -13.95
N GLY A 16 6.09 -26.12 -13.91
CA GLY A 16 5.37 -25.47 -12.81
C GLY A 16 3.84 -25.44 -12.98
N PRO A 17 3.05 -25.33 -11.90
CA PRO A 17 1.62 -25.06 -11.99
C PRO A 17 1.36 -23.72 -12.68
N LYS A 18 0.28 -23.63 -13.46
CA LYS A 18 -0.16 -22.37 -14.09
C LYS A 18 -0.46 -21.30 -13.01
N VAL A 19 -0.28 -20.02 -13.36
CA VAL A 19 -0.52 -18.88 -12.44
C VAL A 19 -1.91 -18.93 -11.80
N GLU A 20 -2.96 -19.20 -12.58
CA GLU A 20 -4.34 -19.35 -12.08
C GLU A 20 -4.44 -20.44 -11.00
N VAL A 21 -3.78 -21.58 -11.20
CA VAL A 21 -3.78 -22.70 -10.24
C VAL A 21 -3.08 -22.31 -8.94
N MET A 22 -2.00 -21.52 -9.03
CA MET A 22 -1.29 -21.02 -7.86
C MET A 22 -2.13 -20.01 -7.07
N ILE A 23 -2.81 -19.10 -7.74
CA ILE A 23 -3.71 -18.14 -7.10
C ILE A 23 -4.88 -18.89 -6.45
N ALA A 24 -5.44 -19.91 -7.11
CA ALA A 24 -6.49 -20.77 -6.56
C ALA A 24 -6.09 -21.39 -5.22
N ALA A 25 -4.94 -22.10 -5.20
CA ALA A 25 -4.47 -22.78 -3.99
C ALA A 25 -4.23 -21.79 -2.84
N ARG A 26 -3.63 -20.62 -3.13
CA ARG A 26 -3.42 -19.58 -2.12
C ARG A 26 -4.72 -18.96 -1.63
N PHE A 27 -5.71 -18.81 -2.51
CA PHE A 27 -7.03 -18.29 -2.17
C PHE A 27 -7.73 -19.21 -1.15
N ASP A 28 -7.76 -20.51 -1.42
CA ASP A 28 -8.41 -21.50 -0.54
C ASP A 28 -7.73 -21.58 0.83
N GLU A 29 -6.39 -21.62 0.85
CA GLU A 29 -5.61 -21.63 2.09
C GLU A 29 -5.87 -20.36 2.93
N LEU A 30 -5.91 -19.19 2.27
CA LEU A 30 -6.13 -17.92 2.92
C LEU A 30 -7.53 -17.80 3.52
N HIS A 31 -8.58 -18.15 2.79
CA HIS A 31 -9.96 -18.05 3.30
C HIS A 31 -10.19 -19.03 4.44
N ALA A 32 -9.59 -20.22 4.40
CA ALA A 32 -9.61 -21.14 5.53
C ALA A 32 -8.95 -20.55 6.79
N GLU A 33 -7.97 -19.66 6.66
CA GLU A 33 -7.39 -18.92 7.79
C GLU A 33 -8.29 -17.79 8.29
N LEU A 34 -8.88 -17.01 7.37
CA LEU A 34 -9.80 -15.92 7.69
C LEU A 34 -11.03 -16.45 8.44
N MET A 35 -11.64 -17.53 7.95
CA MET A 35 -12.77 -18.20 8.61
C MET A 35 -12.44 -18.76 10.00
N ARG A 36 -11.15 -19.01 10.30
CA ARG A 36 -10.68 -19.39 11.64
C ARG A 36 -10.45 -18.19 12.57
N GLY A 37 -10.83 -16.98 12.14
CA GLY A 37 -10.71 -15.75 12.91
C GLY A 37 -9.29 -15.18 12.97
N ARG A 38 -8.42 -15.50 12.01
CA ARG A 38 -7.06 -14.93 11.96
C ARG A 38 -7.08 -13.52 11.37
N SER A 39 -6.45 -12.57 12.06
CA SER A 39 -6.20 -11.23 11.50
C SER A 39 -5.02 -11.26 10.53
N LEU A 40 -5.31 -11.05 9.26
CA LEU A 40 -4.34 -11.13 8.15
C LEU A 40 -4.31 -9.83 7.35
N LEU A 41 -3.12 -9.43 6.90
CA LEU A 41 -2.97 -8.47 5.80
C LEU A 41 -2.74 -9.26 4.52
N VAL A 42 -3.64 -9.12 3.55
CA VAL A 42 -3.54 -9.79 2.25
C VAL A 42 -2.98 -8.81 1.24
N ASP A 43 -1.73 -9.04 0.84
CA ASP A 43 -0.98 -8.21 -0.08
C ASP A 43 -1.07 -8.82 -1.48
N ILE A 44 -1.82 -8.19 -2.37
CA ILE A 44 -2.11 -8.71 -3.71
C ILE A 44 -1.31 -7.92 -4.73
N GLY A 45 -0.40 -8.61 -5.43
CA GLY A 45 0.37 -8.02 -6.52
C GLY A 45 -0.54 -7.47 -7.62
N ALA A 46 -0.18 -6.32 -8.18
CA ALA A 46 -1.03 -5.61 -9.16
C ALA A 46 -1.44 -6.47 -10.37
N SER A 47 -0.59 -7.40 -10.81
CA SER A 47 -0.89 -8.32 -11.91
C SER A 47 -1.88 -9.43 -11.56
N ASN A 48 -2.16 -9.64 -10.27
CA ASN A 48 -2.99 -10.73 -9.76
C ASN A 48 -4.35 -10.25 -9.25
N VAL A 49 -4.57 -8.94 -9.13
CA VAL A 49 -5.80 -8.35 -8.58
C VAL A 49 -7.04 -8.83 -9.31
N GLU A 50 -7.05 -8.76 -10.65
CA GLU A 50 -8.23 -9.12 -11.44
C GLU A 50 -8.62 -10.59 -11.26
N GLU A 51 -7.65 -11.50 -11.39
CA GLU A 51 -7.88 -12.93 -11.17
C GLU A 51 -8.34 -13.23 -9.75
N TYR A 52 -7.78 -12.52 -8.76
CA TYR A 52 -8.18 -12.68 -7.36
C TYR A 52 -9.62 -12.22 -7.11
N LEU A 53 -10.02 -11.06 -7.65
CA LEU A 53 -11.38 -10.56 -7.54
C LEU A 53 -12.39 -11.44 -8.27
N ASN A 54 -12.03 -12.01 -9.42
CA ASN A 54 -12.87 -13.00 -10.11
C ASN A 54 -13.12 -14.24 -9.24
N ARG A 55 -12.15 -14.63 -8.41
CA ARG A 55 -12.34 -15.75 -7.46
C ARG A 55 -13.26 -15.39 -6.31
N LEU A 56 -13.19 -14.15 -5.82
CA LEU A 56 -14.18 -13.66 -4.85
C LEU A 56 -15.59 -13.68 -5.44
N ASP A 57 -15.74 -13.36 -6.73
CA ASP A 57 -17.03 -13.41 -7.44
C ASP A 57 -17.59 -14.84 -7.55
N LEU A 58 -16.71 -15.80 -7.87
CA LEU A 58 -17.08 -17.21 -8.00
C LEU A 58 -17.43 -17.88 -6.65
N SER A 59 -16.96 -17.31 -5.54
CA SER A 59 -17.19 -17.81 -4.19
C SER A 59 -18.12 -16.86 -3.44
N GLU A 60 -19.43 -17.04 -3.63
CA GLU A 60 -20.46 -16.20 -3.03
C GLU A 60 -20.22 -15.95 -1.54
N GLY A 61 -20.28 -14.68 -1.12
CA GLY A 61 -20.04 -14.24 0.26
C GLY A 61 -18.58 -14.17 0.70
N SER A 62 -17.60 -14.69 -0.07
CA SER A 62 -16.18 -14.68 0.35
C SER A 62 -15.59 -13.27 0.54
N HIS A 63 -16.14 -12.27 -0.15
CA HIS A 63 -15.75 -10.88 0.04
C HIS A 63 -16.10 -10.36 1.45
N GLU A 64 -17.05 -10.99 2.16
CA GLU A 64 -17.44 -10.65 3.54
C GLU A 64 -16.36 -11.04 4.58
N ASP A 65 -15.46 -11.96 4.24
CA ASP A 65 -14.36 -12.39 5.12
C ASP A 65 -13.30 -11.28 5.36
N TYR A 66 -13.36 -10.18 4.59
CA TYR A 66 -12.42 -9.06 4.67
C TYR A 66 -13.03 -7.88 5.41
N ALA A 67 -12.44 -7.42 6.51
CA ALA A 67 -12.94 -6.21 7.18
C ALA A 67 -12.99 -4.98 6.23
N CYS A 68 -11.99 -4.83 5.35
CA CYS A 68 -11.97 -3.81 4.31
C CYS A 68 -10.96 -4.15 3.20
N PHE A 69 -11.07 -3.45 2.07
CA PHE A 69 -10.16 -3.48 0.94
C PHE A 69 -9.45 -2.13 0.83
N VAL A 70 -8.13 -2.13 0.92
CA VAL A 70 -7.31 -0.92 0.71
C VAL A 70 -6.81 -0.90 -0.73
N VAL A 71 -7.14 0.16 -1.47
CA VAL A 71 -6.75 0.34 -2.87
C VAL A 71 -5.82 1.55 -2.99
N PRO A 72 -4.49 1.36 -3.06
CA PRO A 72 -3.57 2.45 -3.30
C PRO A 72 -3.65 2.95 -4.74
N VAL A 73 -3.60 4.26 -4.94
CA VAL A 73 -3.60 4.88 -6.26
C VAL A 73 -2.42 5.81 -6.44
N GLU A 74 -1.80 5.78 -7.61
CA GLU A 74 -0.74 6.70 -8.01
C GLU A 74 -1.25 7.68 -9.06
N PRO A 75 -0.68 8.90 -9.17
CA PRO A 75 -1.11 9.90 -10.16
C PRO A 75 -0.84 9.50 -11.62
N GLU A 76 -0.13 8.39 -11.86
CA GLU A 76 0.20 7.90 -13.19
C GLU A 76 -1.04 7.33 -13.91
N SER A 77 -1.23 7.72 -15.17
CA SER A 77 -2.46 7.45 -15.93
C SER A 77 -2.81 5.96 -16.04
N LYS A 78 -1.82 5.07 -16.14
CA LYS A 78 -2.09 3.63 -16.19
C LYS A 78 -2.61 3.11 -14.85
N GLN A 79 -1.85 3.39 -13.78
CA GLN A 79 -2.21 2.99 -12.41
C GLN A 79 -3.58 3.54 -11.98
N MET A 80 -3.91 4.77 -12.39
CA MET A 80 -5.23 5.37 -12.14
C MET A 80 -6.38 4.55 -12.76
N LYS A 81 -6.22 4.09 -14.01
CA LYS A 81 -7.24 3.28 -14.69
C LYS A 81 -7.41 1.92 -14.04
N ASP A 82 -6.30 1.27 -13.69
CA ASP A 82 -6.30 -0.03 -13.02
C ASP A 82 -6.95 0.07 -11.62
N THR A 83 -6.69 1.16 -10.90
CA THR A 83 -7.35 1.49 -9.62
C THR A 83 -8.87 1.64 -9.82
N ILE A 84 -9.31 2.43 -10.80
CA ILE A 84 -10.74 2.64 -11.09
C ILE A 84 -11.41 1.32 -11.46
N LYS A 85 -10.75 0.46 -12.24
CA LYS A 85 -11.25 -0.88 -12.57
C LYS A 85 -11.43 -1.72 -11.31
N THR A 86 -10.41 -1.76 -10.45
CA THR A 86 -10.43 -2.48 -9.17
C THR A 86 -11.59 -2.03 -8.27
N ILE A 87 -11.79 -0.71 -8.12
CA ILE A 87 -12.90 -0.15 -7.33
C ILE A 87 -14.26 -0.56 -7.91
N ASN A 88 -14.43 -0.52 -9.24
CA ASN A 88 -15.69 -0.94 -9.85
C ASN A 88 -15.93 -2.44 -9.65
N MET A 89 -14.90 -3.29 -9.81
CA MET A 89 -15.03 -4.73 -9.56
C MET A 89 -15.43 -5.03 -8.11
N LEU A 90 -14.82 -4.35 -7.13
CA LEU A 90 -15.22 -4.50 -5.72
C LEU A 90 -16.66 -4.06 -5.47
N ALA A 91 -17.11 -2.97 -6.10
CA ALA A 91 -18.49 -2.52 -5.99
C ALA A 91 -19.47 -3.50 -6.66
N ASP A 92 -19.09 -4.06 -7.81
CA ASP A 92 -19.88 -5.05 -8.56
C ASP A 92 -19.98 -6.38 -7.79
N LEU A 93 -18.96 -6.73 -7.00
CA LEU A 93 -18.96 -7.86 -6.04
C LEU A 93 -19.92 -7.65 -4.86
N GLY A 94 -20.48 -6.44 -4.68
CA GLY A 94 -21.36 -6.11 -3.56
C GLY A 94 -20.64 -5.60 -2.31
N VAL A 95 -19.34 -5.33 -2.37
CA VAL A 95 -18.60 -4.75 -1.24
C VAL A 95 -19.13 -3.35 -0.94
N GLU A 96 -19.46 -3.10 0.33
CA GLU A 96 -20.01 -1.83 0.78
C GLU A 96 -19.02 -0.68 0.59
N PRO A 97 -19.48 0.54 0.25
CA PRO A 97 -18.60 1.70 0.06
C PRO A 97 -17.66 1.96 1.23
N GLU A 98 -18.15 1.75 2.47
CA GLU A 98 -17.40 1.91 3.71
C GLU A 98 -16.31 0.85 3.90
N ARG A 99 -16.25 -0.19 3.06
CA ARG A 99 -15.19 -1.20 3.11
C ARG A 99 -14.17 -1.02 1.98
N ILE A 100 -14.43 -0.19 0.98
CA ILE A 100 -13.46 0.14 -0.08
C ILE A 100 -12.73 1.44 0.28
N ARG A 101 -11.48 1.34 0.73
CA ARG A 101 -10.67 2.47 1.23
C ARG A 101 -9.58 2.85 0.22
N VAL A 102 -9.63 4.08 -0.31
CA VAL A 102 -8.62 4.55 -1.27
C VAL A 102 -7.50 5.29 -0.57
N LEU A 103 -6.25 4.89 -0.85
CA LEU A 103 -5.03 5.54 -0.37
C LEU A 103 -4.38 6.34 -1.51
N LEU A 104 -4.29 7.66 -1.37
CA LEU A 104 -3.62 8.53 -2.33
C LEU A 104 -2.10 8.38 -2.18
N ASN A 105 -1.47 7.57 -3.03
CA ASN A 105 -0.06 7.22 -2.95
C ASN A 105 0.83 8.05 -3.88
N LYS A 106 2.11 8.19 -3.51
CA LYS A 106 3.15 8.96 -4.22
C LYS A 106 2.68 10.34 -4.69
N VAL A 107 1.95 11.05 -3.84
CA VAL A 107 1.40 12.35 -4.19
C VAL A 107 2.52 13.38 -4.30
N GLU A 108 2.56 14.10 -5.43
CA GLU A 108 3.54 15.15 -5.66
C GLU A 108 3.01 16.48 -5.09
N LEU A 109 3.26 16.72 -3.81
CA LEU A 109 2.83 17.94 -3.14
C LEU A 109 3.62 19.16 -3.62
N VAL A 110 2.91 20.21 -4.05
CA VAL A 110 3.50 21.46 -4.53
C VAL A 110 3.39 22.51 -3.43
N LYS A 111 4.53 22.98 -2.90
CA LYS A 111 4.54 23.93 -1.75
C LYS A 111 3.80 25.24 -2.02
N SER A 112 3.78 25.70 -3.27
CA SER A 112 3.14 26.95 -3.68
C SER A 112 1.66 26.80 -4.05
N GLU A 113 1.08 25.61 -3.92
CA GLU A 113 -0.29 25.29 -4.33
C GLU A 113 -1.07 24.73 -3.13
N PRO A 114 -2.33 25.11 -2.93
CA PRO A 114 -3.18 24.47 -1.93
C PRO A 114 -3.33 22.97 -2.22
N ARG A 115 -3.17 22.13 -1.19
CA ARG A 115 -3.25 20.65 -1.31
C ARG A 115 -4.45 20.18 -2.13
N LYS A 116 -5.63 20.73 -1.89
CA LYS A 116 -6.86 20.35 -2.60
C LYS A 116 -6.75 20.53 -4.13
N VAL A 117 -6.09 21.60 -4.58
CA VAL A 117 -5.85 21.85 -6.01
C VAL A 117 -4.89 20.79 -6.57
N THR A 118 -3.79 20.52 -5.85
CA THR A 118 -2.85 19.45 -6.21
C THR A 118 -3.54 18.09 -6.35
N LEU A 119 -4.39 17.73 -5.38
CA LEU A 119 -5.12 16.47 -5.37
C LEU A 119 -6.14 16.39 -6.51
N ARG A 120 -6.91 17.45 -6.77
CA ARG A 120 -7.86 17.49 -7.90
C ARG A 120 -7.15 17.36 -9.25
N ARG A 121 -5.97 17.97 -9.40
CA ARG A 121 -5.18 17.86 -10.62
C ARG A 121 -4.62 16.45 -10.82
N GLN A 122 -4.17 15.78 -9.75
CA GLN A 122 -3.55 14.45 -9.82
C GLN A 122 -4.57 13.30 -9.87
N PHE A 123 -5.69 13.42 -9.15
CA PHE A 123 -6.66 12.34 -8.93
C PHE A 123 -8.08 12.71 -9.36
N GLY A 124 -8.24 13.68 -10.26
CA GLY A 124 -9.55 14.21 -10.67
C GLY A 124 -10.55 13.12 -11.09
N GLN A 125 -10.09 12.10 -11.82
CA GLN A 125 -10.93 10.98 -12.24
C GLN A 125 -11.54 10.20 -11.05
N LEU A 126 -10.79 10.03 -9.95
CA LEU A 126 -11.30 9.40 -8.74
C LEU A 126 -12.28 10.29 -8.00
N PHE A 127 -12.00 11.59 -7.89
CA PHE A 127 -12.95 12.52 -7.27
C PHE A 127 -14.28 12.56 -8.02
N ASP A 128 -14.22 12.54 -9.35
CA ASP A 128 -15.40 12.47 -10.20
C ASP A 128 -16.16 11.14 -10.05
N LEU A 129 -15.44 10.01 -9.98
CA LEU A 129 -16.03 8.70 -9.76
C LEU A 129 -16.73 8.64 -8.40
N HIS A 130 -16.04 9.08 -7.34
CA HIS A 130 -16.58 9.15 -5.99
C HIS A 130 -17.84 10.01 -5.93
N HIS A 131 -17.82 11.19 -6.57
CA HIS A 131 -18.98 12.09 -6.60
C HIS A 131 -20.17 11.48 -7.35
N ARG A 132 -19.92 10.74 -8.44
CA ARG A 132 -20.97 10.16 -9.29
C ARG A 132 -21.56 8.87 -8.72
N LYS A 133 -20.73 8.00 -8.16
CA LYS A 133 -21.13 6.65 -7.75
C LYS A 133 -21.21 6.45 -6.23
N GLY A 134 -20.38 7.14 -5.45
CA GLY A 134 -20.31 6.96 -4.00
C GLY A 134 -19.95 5.53 -3.56
N THR A 135 -19.26 4.76 -4.40
CA THR A 135 -19.00 3.32 -4.18
C THR A 135 -17.75 3.02 -3.34
N PHE A 136 -17.08 4.03 -2.81
CA PHE A 136 -15.87 3.87 -2.01
C PHE A 136 -15.64 5.09 -1.13
N MET A 137 -14.73 4.97 -0.17
CA MET A 137 -14.37 6.07 0.72
C MET A 137 -13.07 6.74 0.29
N LEU A 138 -13.15 8.06 0.10
CA LEU A 138 -12.04 8.91 -0.34
C LEU A 138 -11.77 10.00 0.69
N ASN A 139 -10.66 9.87 1.42
CA ASN A 139 -10.21 10.85 2.39
C ASN A 139 -8.96 11.58 1.86
N GLU A 140 -9.01 12.90 1.75
CA GLU A 140 -7.87 13.71 1.28
C GLU A 140 -6.66 13.69 2.23
N ASP A 141 -6.85 13.25 3.48
CA ASP A 141 -5.80 13.03 4.49
C ASP A 141 -5.24 11.58 4.48
N ALA A 142 -5.89 10.64 3.80
CA ALA A 142 -5.36 9.30 3.54
C ALA A 142 -4.37 9.34 2.37
N LEU A 143 -3.18 9.87 2.65
CA LEU A 143 -2.24 10.39 1.66
C LEU A 143 -0.80 10.01 2.03
N VAL A 144 -0.06 9.44 1.08
CA VAL A 144 1.40 9.26 1.17
C VAL A 144 2.09 10.13 0.13
N PRO A 145 2.92 11.12 0.53
CA PRO A 145 3.65 11.94 -0.41
C PRO A 145 4.75 11.14 -1.10
N LYS A 146 5.09 11.52 -2.33
CA LYS A 146 6.26 10.98 -3.02
C LYS A 146 7.52 11.32 -2.21
N ASN A 147 8.27 10.29 -1.83
CA ASN A 147 9.48 10.43 -1.04
C ASN A 147 10.49 9.34 -1.44
N ASP A 148 11.77 9.68 -1.51
CA ASP A 148 12.83 8.74 -1.88
C ASP A 148 13.23 7.81 -0.72
N VAL A 149 12.81 8.13 0.50
CA VAL A 149 13.08 7.31 1.70
C VAL A 149 12.60 5.88 1.57
N PHE A 150 11.49 5.62 0.87
CA PHE A 150 10.98 4.26 0.65
C PHE A 150 11.98 3.40 -0.14
N ALA A 151 12.53 3.95 -1.22
CA ALA A 151 13.52 3.25 -2.04
C ALA A 151 14.83 3.03 -1.26
N LEU A 152 15.25 4.02 -0.47
CA LEU A 152 16.44 3.92 0.38
C LEU A 152 16.27 2.87 1.49
N ALA A 153 15.10 2.83 2.14
CA ALA A 153 14.78 1.86 3.18
C ALA A 153 14.73 0.43 2.60
N ALA A 154 14.07 0.25 1.45
CA ALA A 154 14.01 -1.02 0.75
C ALA A 154 15.39 -1.53 0.33
N ALA A 155 16.25 -0.65 -0.21
CA ALA A 155 17.63 -1.00 -0.56
C ALA A 155 18.47 -1.39 0.68
N ALA A 156 18.09 -0.92 1.86
CA ALA A 156 18.70 -1.31 3.13
C ALA A 156 18.07 -2.56 3.76
N GLY A 157 17.01 -3.14 3.16
CA GLY A 157 16.28 -4.28 3.71
C GLY A 157 15.57 -3.97 5.04
N ARG A 158 15.23 -2.70 5.30
CA ARG A 158 14.65 -2.24 6.56
C ARG A 158 13.36 -1.48 6.30
N THR A 159 12.44 -1.49 7.26
CA THR A 159 11.27 -0.62 7.20
C THR A 159 11.64 0.81 7.63
N ILE A 160 10.81 1.78 7.23
CA ILE A 160 10.95 3.17 7.69
C ILE A 160 10.85 3.25 9.22
N HIS A 161 9.90 2.51 9.80
CA HIS A 161 9.68 2.46 11.24
C HIS A 161 10.92 1.92 11.96
N ASP A 162 11.53 0.83 11.46
CA ASP A 162 12.76 0.29 12.04
C ASP A 162 13.92 1.29 11.99
N ILE A 163 14.04 2.04 10.89
CA ILE A 163 15.09 3.06 10.73
C ILE A 163 14.86 4.24 11.67
N ALA A 164 13.61 4.69 11.81
CA ALA A 164 13.26 5.79 12.71
C ALA A 164 13.56 5.42 14.18
N ASN A 165 13.27 4.17 14.56
CA ASN A 165 13.24 3.74 15.96
C ASN A 165 14.39 2.82 16.39
N ASP A 166 15.47 2.66 15.60
CA ASP A 166 16.57 1.76 15.95
C ASP A 166 17.42 2.16 17.16
N GLY A 167 17.19 3.35 17.74
CA GLY A 167 17.97 3.84 18.88
C GLY A 167 19.43 4.17 18.57
N ILE A 168 19.87 4.08 17.31
CA ILE A 168 21.28 4.28 16.94
C ILE A 168 21.58 5.78 16.78
N ASP A 169 22.57 6.28 17.51
CA ASP A 169 23.09 7.64 17.33
C ASP A 169 24.19 7.68 16.26
N TYR A 170 23.76 7.71 15.00
CA TYR A 170 24.68 7.82 13.86
C TYR A 170 25.48 9.13 13.87
N LYS A 171 25.04 10.19 14.55
CA LYS A 171 25.81 11.44 14.65
C LYS A 171 26.98 11.29 15.60
N ALA A 172 26.77 10.63 16.74
CA ALA A 172 27.85 10.31 17.68
C ALA A 172 28.89 9.41 17.00
N GLN A 173 28.44 8.38 16.26
CA GLN A 173 29.35 7.54 15.46
C GLN A 173 30.11 8.34 14.40
N LEU A 174 29.43 9.26 13.70
CA LEU A 174 30.06 10.11 12.69
C LEU A 174 31.15 11.01 13.29
N ALA A 175 30.92 11.57 14.48
CA ALA A 175 31.91 12.37 15.19
C ALA A 175 33.14 11.57 15.64
N ALA A 176 32.96 10.28 15.94
CA ALA A 176 34.02 9.36 16.35
C ALA A 176 34.76 8.70 15.16
N ALA A 177 34.23 8.80 13.94
CA ALA A 177 34.78 8.12 12.77
C ALA A 177 36.13 8.72 12.31
N THR A 178 37.11 7.85 12.09
CA THR A 178 38.49 8.24 11.76
C THR A 178 38.83 8.15 10.27
N THR A 179 38.03 7.42 9.47
CA THR A 179 38.25 7.26 8.03
C THR A 179 37.18 7.96 7.21
N GLU A 180 37.55 8.52 6.06
CA GLU A 180 36.59 9.20 5.18
C GLU A 180 35.51 8.24 4.65
N SER A 181 35.87 6.99 4.35
CA SER A 181 34.89 5.98 3.91
C SER A 181 33.82 5.68 4.97
N GLU A 182 34.18 5.64 6.25
CA GLU A 182 33.21 5.42 7.32
C GLU A 182 32.36 6.67 7.57
N LYS A 183 32.97 7.86 7.48
CA LYS A 183 32.21 9.12 7.53
C LYS A 183 31.17 9.20 6.41
N ASP A 184 31.53 8.86 5.18
CA ASP A 184 30.60 8.85 4.05
C ASP A 184 29.41 7.90 4.28
N ARG A 185 29.67 6.71 4.81
CA ARG A 185 28.63 5.74 5.19
C ARG A 185 27.70 6.33 6.25
N LEU A 186 28.26 6.91 7.31
CA LEU A 186 27.49 7.47 8.43
C LEU A 186 26.70 8.72 8.04
N VAL A 187 27.23 9.57 7.15
CA VAL A 187 26.49 10.70 6.58
C VAL A 187 25.23 10.21 5.86
N ARG A 188 25.33 9.13 5.07
CA ARG A 188 24.16 8.52 4.40
C ARG A 188 23.14 7.99 5.41
N LEU A 189 23.61 7.28 6.45
CA LEU A 189 22.74 6.74 7.49
C LEU A 189 22.02 7.83 8.31
N VAL A 190 22.73 8.91 8.67
CA VAL A 190 22.13 10.09 9.32
C VAL A 190 21.06 10.70 8.42
N GLY A 191 21.34 10.84 7.12
CA GLY A 191 20.38 11.33 6.13
C GLY A 191 19.13 10.46 6.04
N LEU A 192 19.31 9.14 5.92
CA LEU A 192 18.23 8.16 5.87
C LEU A 192 17.38 8.19 7.14
N LYS A 193 17.99 8.20 8.34
CA LYS A 193 17.27 8.29 9.61
C LYS A 193 16.45 9.56 9.75
N ARG A 194 17.01 10.71 9.35
CA ARG A 194 16.25 11.98 9.34
C ARG A 194 15.05 11.94 8.41
N LYS A 195 15.21 11.36 7.21
CA LYS A 195 14.09 11.19 6.27
C LYS A 195 13.02 10.26 6.83
N ALA A 196 13.42 9.15 7.45
CA ALA A 196 12.50 8.21 8.08
C ALA A 196 11.68 8.87 9.21
N LEU A 197 12.36 9.54 10.14
CA LEU A 197 11.72 10.30 11.23
C LEU A 197 10.77 11.40 10.71
N SER A 198 11.07 11.98 9.55
CA SER A 198 10.25 13.06 8.99
C SER A 198 8.97 12.55 8.34
N ILE A 199 8.99 11.33 7.78
CA ILE A 199 7.81 10.76 7.10
C ILE A 199 6.95 9.90 8.01
N GLU A 200 7.51 9.31 9.06
CA GLU A 200 6.78 8.46 10.01
C GLU A 200 5.45 9.06 10.50
N PRO A 201 5.38 10.31 11.04
CA PRO A 201 4.11 10.88 11.48
C PRO A 201 3.12 11.11 10.33
N VAL A 202 3.61 11.27 9.10
CA VAL A 202 2.77 11.39 7.90
C VAL A 202 2.15 10.02 7.55
N LEU A 203 2.89 8.93 7.71
CA LEU A 203 2.37 7.57 7.52
C LEU A 203 1.31 7.23 8.58
N ASP A 204 1.54 7.60 9.83
CA ASP A 204 0.56 7.41 10.91
C ASP A 204 -0.73 8.20 10.63
N GLN A 205 -0.60 9.46 10.20
CA GLN A 205 -1.75 10.28 9.80
C GLN A 205 -2.52 9.63 8.64
N ALA A 206 -1.80 9.15 7.62
CA ALA A 206 -2.41 8.49 6.46
C ALA A 206 -3.16 7.23 6.88
N PHE A 207 -2.55 6.39 7.72
CA PHE A 207 -3.16 5.17 8.26
C PHE A 207 -4.41 5.47 9.08
N ASN A 208 -4.33 6.42 10.02
CA ASN A 208 -5.47 6.81 10.85
C ASN A 208 -6.63 7.36 10.00
N SER A 209 -6.31 8.16 8.97
CA SER A 209 -7.30 8.73 8.06
C SER A 209 -7.96 7.68 7.15
N LEU A 210 -7.18 6.68 6.72
CA LEU A 210 -7.62 5.57 5.88
C LEU A 210 -8.52 4.58 6.64
N MET A 211 -8.16 4.30 7.89
CA MET A 211 -8.82 3.31 8.74
C MET A 211 -9.93 3.88 9.62
N ALA A 212 -10.14 5.19 9.57
CA ALA A 212 -11.21 5.85 10.32
C ALA A 212 -12.57 5.19 10.03
N GLY A 213 -13.22 4.69 11.09
CA GLY A 213 -14.53 4.05 11.01
C GLY A 213 -14.52 2.61 10.45
N VAL A 214 -13.36 1.98 10.24
CA VAL A 214 -13.28 0.53 10.03
C VAL A 214 -13.40 -0.14 11.40
N CYS A 215 -14.45 -0.94 11.61
CA CYS A 215 -14.54 -1.83 12.77
C CYS A 215 -13.72 -3.09 12.47
N ALA A 216 -12.81 -3.45 13.39
CA ALA A 216 -12.01 -4.68 13.34
C ALA A 216 -12.63 -5.76 14.22
#